data_AF-A0A971SRP2-F1
#
_entry.id   AF-A0A971SRP2-F1
#
_cell.length_a   1.000
_cell.length_b   1.000
_cell.length_c   1.000
_cell.angle_alpha   90.00
_cell.angle_beta   90.00
_cell.angle_gamma   90.00
#
_symmetry.space_group_name_H-M   'P 1'
#
loop_
_entity.id
_entity.type
_entity.pdbx_description
1 polymer ?
#
loop_
_entity_poly.entity_id
_entity_poly.type
_entity_poly.pdbx_seq_one_letter_code
_entity_poly.pdbx_strand_id
1 'polypeptide(L)'
;MPKIERALVSVTDKGGLVDFIKELASFGVEIISTGGTAKILRENGVKVVDISDYTGFPEMMDGRLKTLHPKVHGGMLAVRSNPEHVESMKKEGIKPIDMLVVNLYRFEDTVASGAPLEHAIENIDIGGPAMVRAASKNYPYVTVVTDPADYGRIIEEMKSTGGSVSEKTNFELARNAFSLTARYDAAISNYLQSIDIEESRFPLTYTVQYKRSQIMRYGENPHQKAAFYSELSVDQPSISTAQQLWGKELSYNNIMDADAALDLIMEFEKPACVILKHSNPCGAAQSEDSLSEAYKKAFAVDPTSAFGGIVGLNRPVDASTAEAIGDVFTEVVVAPDYTREALDILTRKKNVRLLKVPEI
;
A
#
# COMPACT_ATOMS: atom_id res chain seq x y z
N MET A 1 14.24 15.45 22.11
CA MET A 1 13.71 15.37 20.74
C MET A 1 13.99 16.71 20.09
N PRO A 2 14.63 16.77 18.92
CA PRO A 2 14.86 18.05 18.25
C PRO A 2 13.51 18.63 17.81
N LYS A 3 13.32 19.92 18.09
CA LYS A 3 12.19 20.66 17.54
C LYS A 3 12.37 20.76 16.02
N ILE A 4 11.28 20.66 15.28
CA ILE A 4 11.30 20.89 13.84
C ILE A 4 11.41 22.41 13.62
N GLU A 5 12.51 22.85 13.02
CA GLU A 5 12.75 24.25 12.66
C GLU A 5 12.77 24.47 11.15
N ARG A 6 13.10 23.43 10.38
CA ARG A 6 13.18 23.51 8.91
C ARG A 6 12.68 22.24 8.25
N ALA A 7 11.77 22.42 7.29
CA ALA A 7 11.23 21.36 6.46
C ALA A 7 11.59 21.56 4.99
N LEU A 8 12.12 20.51 4.35
CA LEU A 8 12.29 20.44 2.91
C LEU A 8 11.11 19.69 2.28
N VAL A 9 10.40 20.33 1.35
CA VAL A 9 9.16 19.83 0.76
C VAL A 9 9.31 19.68 -0.75
N SER A 10 9.18 18.46 -1.26
CA SER A 10 9.26 18.15 -2.68
C SER A 10 8.31 17.00 -3.01
N VAL A 11 7.08 17.31 -3.41
CA VAL A 11 6.05 16.29 -3.62
C VAL A 11 5.45 16.34 -5.03
N THR A 12 5.12 15.17 -5.55
CA THR A 12 4.35 14.97 -6.77
C THR A 12 2.85 14.98 -6.45
N ASP A 13 2.41 14.15 -5.50
CA ASP A 13 1.05 14.18 -4.95
C ASP A 13 0.91 15.31 -3.93
N LYS A 14 -0.08 16.17 -4.13
CA LYS A 14 -0.34 17.37 -3.33
C LYS A 14 -1.56 17.24 -2.41
N GLY A 15 -2.17 16.04 -2.34
CA GLY A 15 -3.28 15.76 -1.44
C GLY A 15 -2.96 16.16 0.01
N GLY A 16 -3.78 17.04 0.59
CA GLY A 16 -3.62 17.51 1.98
C GLY A 16 -2.36 18.36 2.26
N LEU A 17 -1.50 18.62 1.27
CA LEU A 17 -0.20 19.25 1.47
C LEU A 17 -0.31 20.66 2.05
N VAL A 18 -1.19 21.50 1.49
CA VAL A 18 -1.29 22.92 1.86
C VAL A 18 -1.66 23.07 3.33
N ASP A 19 -2.62 22.28 3.81
CA ASP A 19 -3.09 22.33 5.20
C ASP A 19 -1.99 21.82 6.14
N PHE A 20 -1.31 20.74 5.77
CA PHE A 20 -0.17 20.22 6.53
C PHE A 20 0.95 21.26 6.66
N ILE A 21 1.34 21.92 5.57
CA ILE A 21 2.41 22.94 5.60
C ILE A 21 1.99 24.19 6.36
N LYS A 22 0.72 24.61 6.32
CA LYS A 22 0.21 25.73 7.13
C LYS A 22 0.30 25.42 8.62
N GLU A 23 -0.03 24.20 9.02
CA GLU A 23 0.12 23.73 10.40
C GLU A 23 1.60 23.75 10.81
N LEU A 24 2.53 23.24 9.98
CA LEU A 24 3.97 23.35 10.25
C LEU A 24 4.43 24.81 10.39
N ALA A 25 3.99 25.70 9.51
CA ALA A 25 4.34 27.11 9.55
C ALA A 25 3.85 27.80 10.85
N SER A 26 2.74 27.33 11.45
CA SER A 26 2.24 27.84 12.74
C SER A 26 3.21 27.58 13.91
N PHE A 27 4.07 26.56 13.81
CA PHE A 27 5.15 26.29 14.76
C PHE A 27 6.42 27.13 14.51
N GLY A 28 6.42 27.97 13.46
CA GLY A 28 7.57 28.76 13.03
C GLY A 28 8.57 27.98 12.16
N VAL A 29 8.15 26.86 11.56
CA VAL A 29 9.01 26.05 10.68
C VAL A 29 9.31 26.80 9.38
N GLU A 30 10.59 26.90 9.03
CA GLU A 30 11.04 27.41 7.74
C GLU A 30 10.80 26.37 6.64
N ILE A 31 10.03 26.73 5.62
CA ILE A 31 9.68 25.84 4.51
C ILE A 31 10.62 26.09 3.33
N ILE A 32 11.37 25.06 2.96
CA ILE A 32 12.16 25.02 1.72
C ILE A 32 11.42 24.16 0.72
N SER A 33 11.28 24.61 -0.53
CA SER A 33 10.62 23.81 -1.56
C SER A 33 11.20 24.03 -2.95
N THR A 34 10.74 23.21 -3.91
CA THR A 34 11.22 23.18 -5.29
C THR A 34 10.07 23.40 -6.28
N GLY A 35 10.36 24.06 -7.40
CA GLY A 35 9.53 24.12 -8.60
C GLY A 35 8.03 24.29 -8.36
N GLY A 36 7.23 23.35 -8.87
CA GLY A 36 5.77 23.37 -8.78
C GLY A 36 5.20 23.27 -7.36
N THR A 37 5.93 22.66 -6.42
CA THR A 37 5.50 22.58 -5.02
C THR A 37 5.57 23.96 -4.36
N ALA A 38 6.68 24.68 -4.57
CA ALA A 38 6.86 26.03 -4.06
C ALA A 38 5.78 27.00 -4.58
N LYS A 39 5.41 26.88 -5.86
CA LYS A 39 4.35 27.70 -6.48
C LYS A 39 3.01 27.56 -5.76
N ILE A 40 2.53 26.33 -5.57
CA ILE A 40 1.23 26.06 -4.93
C ILE A 40 1.19 26.54 -3.49
N LEU A 41 2.28 26.34 -2.75
CA LEU A 41 2.40 26.81 -1.37
C LEU A 41 2.31 28.34 -1.30
N ARG A 42 3.00 29.06 -2.20
CA ARG A 42 2.94 30.53 -2.28
C ARG A 42 1.55 31.04 -2.65
N GLU A 43 0.90 30.42 -3.63
CA GLU A 43 -0.48 30.74 -4.03
C GLU A 43 -1.47 30.60 -2.86
N ASN A 44 -1.14 29.76 -1.88
CA ASN A 44 -1.93 29.54 -0.66
C ASN A 44 -1.41 30.32 0.57
N GLY A 45 -0.56 31.32 0.36
CA GLY A 45 -0.09 32.24 1.41
C GLY A 45 1.03 31.71 2.30
N VAL A 46 1.66 30.58 1.94
CA VAL A 46 2.81 30.05 2.68
C VAL A 46 4.10 30.75 2.23
N LYS A 47 4.90 31.21 3.20
CA LYS A 47 6.25 31.71 2.93
C LYS A 47 7.18 30.54 2.61
N VAL A 48 7.79 30.55 1.44
CA VAL A 48 8.67 29.48 0.95
C VAL A 48 10.03 30.05 0.54
N VAL A 49 11.09 29.41 1.01
CA VAL A 49 12.47 29.61 0.54
C VAL A 49 12.68 28.67 -0.65
N ASP A 50 13.11 29.20 -1.79
CA ASP A 50 13.45 28.34 -2.93
C ASP A 50 14.69 27.52 -2.63
N ILE A 51 14.70 26.27 -3.11
CA ILE A 51 15.84 25.38 -2.94
C ILE A 51 17.13 25.98 -3.52
N SER A 52 17.05 26.73 -4.62
CA SER A 52 18.18 27.41 -5.24
C SER A 52 18.77 28.50 -4.34
N ASP A 53 17.93 29.20 -3.58
CA ASP A 53 18.37 30.23 -2.63
C ASP A 53 19.04 29.58 -1.43
N TYR A 54 18.48 28.46 -0.96
CA TYR A 54 19.07 27.68 0.13
C TYR A 54 20.44 27.09 -0.25
N THR A 55 20.55 26.50 -1.44
CA THR A 55 21.80 25.88 -1.91
C THR A 55 22.80 26.93 -2.38
N GLY A 56 22.34 28.02 -2.98
CA GLY A 56 23.14 28.94 -3.77
C GLY A 56 23.50 28.37 -5.16
N PHE A 57 22.76 27.37 -5.63
CA PHE A 57 23.03 26.65 -6.88
C PHE A 57 21.74 26.55 -7.72
N PRO A 58 21.76 26.93 -9.01
CA PRO A 58 20.58 26.87 -9.85
C PRO A 58 20.19 25.43 -10.20
N GLU A 59 18.95 25.23 -10.62
CA GLU A 59 18.51 23.97 -11.20
C GLU A 59 19.18 23.74 -12.57
N MET A 60 19.72 22.54 -12.81
CA MET A 60 20.48 22.20 -14.01
C MET A 60 20.01 20.88 -14.64
N MET A 61 20.35 20.69 -15.93
CA MET A 61 20.08 19.47 -16.71
C MET A 61 18.58 19.12 -16.68
N ASP A 62 17.74 20.08 -17.05
CA ASP A 62 16.27 19.93 -17.10
C ASP A 62 15.65 19.43 -15.79
N GLY A 63 16.24 19.84 -14.66
CA GLY A 63 15.76 19.51 -13.32
C GLY A 63 16.28 18.20 -12.74
N ARG A 64 17.15 17.49 -13.46
CA ARG A 64 17.85 16.30 -12.95
C ARG A 64 18.79 16.62 -11.79
N LEU A 65 19.39 17.82 -11.80
CA LEU A 65 20.30 18.28 -10.75
C LEU A 65 19.73 19.50 -10.02
N LYS A 66 18.97 19.23 -8.95
CA LYS A 66 18.36 20.26 -8.09
C LYS A 66 18.66 20.09 -6.59
N THR A 67 18.54 18.87 -6.06
CA THR A 67 18.64 18.58 -4.62
C THR A 67 19.86 17.76 -4.22
N LEU A 68 20.59 17.22 -5.20
CA LEU A 68 21.86 16.50 -4.99
C LEU A 68 22.99 17.48 -4.67
N HIS A 69 22.88 18.14 -3.50
CA HIS A 69 23.77 19.20 -3.08
C HIS A 69 24.22 19.00 -1.62
N PRO A 70 25.49 19.30 -1.27
CA PRO A 70 26.01 19.13 0.09
C PRO A 70 25.22 19.88 1.17
N LYS A 71 24.68 21.07 0.89
CA LYS A 71 23.83 21.79 1.86
C LYS A 71 22.51 21.08 2.17
N VAL A 72 21.98 20.29 1.23
CA VAL A 72 20.75 19.51 1.42
C VAL A 72 21.08 18.23 2.18
N HIS A 73 21.98 17.41 1.64
CA HIS A 73 22.32 16.13 2.24
C HIS A 73 23.09 16.28 3.55
N GLY A 74 24.02 17.24 3.67
CA GLY A 74 24.70 17.56 4.92
C GLY A 74 23.74 18.09 5.98
N GLY A 75 22.72 18.86 5.59
CA GLY A 75 21.66 19.34 6.48
C GLY A 75 20.83 18.20 7.08
N MET A 76 20.66 17.10 6.34
CA MET A 76 19.92 15.91 6.79
C MET A 76 20.81 14.83 7.44
N LEU A 77 22.06 14.65 7.01
CA LEU A 77 22.92 13.53 7.42
C LEU A 77 23.80 13.81 8.63
N ALA A 78 23.94 15.08 9.02
CA ALA A 78 24.78 15.42 10.17
C ALA A 78 24.21 14.81 11.47
N VAL A 79 25.07 14.09 12.19
CA VAL A 79 24.76 13.55 13.52
C VAL A 79 24.91 14.70 14.52
N ARG A 80 23.78 15.23 15.01
CA ARG A 80 23.78 16.49 15.77
C ARG A 80 24.40 16.37 17.16
N SER A 81 24.57 15.15 17.67
CA SER A 81 25.32 14.87 18.89
C SER A 81 26.84 14.74 18.67
N ASN A 82 27.31 14.67 17.42
CA ASN A 82 28.74 14.59 17.11
C ASN A 82 29.33 16.01 16.91
N PRO A 83 30.26 16.47 17.78
CA PRO A 83 30.85 17.81 17.68
C PRO A 83 31.56 18.09 16.35
N GLU A 84 32.21 17.10 15.75
CA GLU A 84 32.93 17.25 14.48
C GLU A 84 31.97 17.51 13.31
N HIS A 85 30.80 16.87 13.33
CA HIS A 85 29.77 17.12 12.31
C HIS A 85 29.20 18.52 12.46
N VAL A 86 28.90 18.94 13.70
CA VAL A 86 28.36 20.28 13.99
C VAL A 86 29.34 21.38 13.58
N GLU A 87 30.64 21.19 13.86
CA GLU A 87 31.67 22.15 13.45
C GLU A 87 31.80 22.22 11.92
N SER A 88 31.80 21.06 11.26
CA SER A 88 31.83 20.98 9.80
C SER A 88 30.63 21.70 9.16
N MET A 89 29.43 21.51 9.71
CA MET A 89 28.23 22.21 9.26
C MET A 89 28.36 23.72 9.39
N LYS A 90 28.86 24.22 10.53
CA LYS A 90 29.06 25.66 10.76
C LYS A 90 30.06 26.25 9.78
N LYS A 91 31.21 25.58 9.60
CA LYS A 91 32.28 26.02 8.70
C LYS A 91 31.79 26.18 7.26
N GLU A 92 30.99 25.23 6.79
CA GLU A 92 30.48 25.20 5.41
C GLU A 92 29.12 25.91 5.25
N GLY A 93 28.60 26.55 6.31
CA GLY A 93 27.33 27.26 6.28
C GLY A 93 26.11 26.37 6.02
N ILE A 94 26.18 25.10 6.41
CA ILE A 94 25.11 24.11 6.25
C ILE A 94 24.16 24.23 7.43
N LYS A 95 22.88 24.52 7.16
CA LYS A 95 21.84 24.55 8.19
C LYS A 95 21.18 23.17 8.33
N PRO A 96 20.75 22.76 9.53
CA PRO A 96 20.03 21.50 9.70
C PRO A 96 18.68 21.50 8.97
N ILE A 97 18.32 20.36 8.37
CA ILE A 97 16.97 20.09 7.88
C ILE A 97 16.38 19.05 8.84
N ASP A 98 15.26 19.38 9.48
CA ASP A 98 14.63 18.56 10.54
C ASP A 98 13.51 17.69 10.02
N MET A 99 12.91 18.08 8.90
CA MET A 99 11.85 17.32 8.26
C MET A 99 12.05 17.28 6.74
N LEU A 100 11.84 16.12 6.15
CA LEU A 100 11.74 15.94 4.72
C LEU A 100 10.32 15.47 4.38
N VAL A 101 9.61 16.22 3.55
CA VAL A 101 8.28 15.86 3.05
C VAL A 101 8.40 15.59 1.55
N VAL A 102 8.33 14.33 1.16
CA VAL A 102 8.60 13.90 -0.21
C VAL A 102 7.78 12.67 -0.56
N ASN A 103 7.05 12.70 -1.66
CA ASN A 103 6.50 11.48 -2.26
C ASN A 103 7.14 11.29 -3.63
N LEU A 104 7.49 10.05 -3.94
CA LEU A 104 8.17 9.70 -5.19
C LEU A 104 7.15 9.71 -6.32
N TYR A 105 7.62 10.04 -7.52
CA TYR A 105 6.84 9.79 -8.72
C TYR A 105 6.54 8.29 -8.82
N ARG A 106 5.33 7.92 -9.20
CA ARG A 106 4.95 6.51 -9.37
C ARG A 106 5.48 6.01 -10.71
N PHE A 107 6.72 5.50 -10.70
CA PHE A 107 7.33 4.94 -11.91
C PHE A 107 6.47 3.83 -12.51
N GLU A 108 5.81 3.04 -11.67
CA GLU A 108 4.81 2.04 -12.05
C GLU A 108 3.70 2.61 -12.95
N ASP A 109 3.25 3.83 -12.69
CA ASP A 109 2.17 4.45 -13.47
C ASP A 109 2.66 4.89 -14.85
N THR A 110 3.90 5.36 -14.98
CA THR A 110 4.53 5.69 -16.28
C THR A 110 4.67 4.45 -17.15
N VAL A 111 5.14 3.33 -16.59
CA VAL A 111 5.31 2.11 -17.38
C VAL A 111 3.97 1.48 -17.73
N ALA A 112 2.99 1.53 -16.84
CA ALA A 112 1.63 1.06 -17.10
C ALA A 112 0.93 1.87 -18.21
N SER A 113 1.32 3.13 -18.45
CA SER A 113 0.76 3.93 -19.54
C SER A 113 1.27 3.54 -20.93
N GLY A 114 2.18 2.55 -21.03
CA GLY A 114 2.79 2.14 -22.30
C GLY A 114 3.81 3.16 -22.85
N ALA A 115 4.43 3.95 -21.96
CA ALA A 115 5.42 4.94 -22.36
C ALA A 115 6.64 4.31 -23.06
N PRO A 116 7.24 4.98 -24.07
CA PRO A 116 8.46 4.51 -24.70
C PRO A 116 9.62 4.50 -23.69
N LEU A 117 10.63 3.66 -23.93
CA LEU A 117 11.78 3.49 -23.03
C LEU A 117 12.43 4.82 -22.63
N GLU A 118 12.68 5.71 -23.59
CA GLU A 118 13.26 7.02 -23.34
C GLU A 118 12.46 7.79 -22.28
N HIS A 119 11.13 7.79 -22.39
CA HIS A 119 10.26 8.44 -21.43
C HIS A 119 10.27 7.75 -20.06
N ALA A 120 10.32 6.41 -20.02
CA ALA A 120 10.48 5.70 -18.76
C ALA A 120 11.80 6.06 -18.07
N ILE A 121 12.92 6.10 -18.80
CA ILE A 121 14.24 6.49 -18.28
C ILE A 121 14.23 7.92 -17.73
N GLU A 122 13.60 8.88 -18.42
CA GLU A 122 13.48 10.26 -17.93
C GLU A 122 12.69 10.37 -16.61
N ASN A 123 11.77 9.44 -16.34
CA ASN A 123 10.95 9.44 -15.12
C ASN A 123 11.60 8.69 -13.94
N ILE A 124 12.85 8.22 -14.09
CA ILE A 124 13.63 7.66 -12.97
C ILE A 124 14.13 8.82 -12.09
N ASP A 125 13.55 8.94 -10.90
CA ASP A 125 13.90 9.95 -9.91
C ASP A 125 15.19 9.54 -9.18
N ILE A 126 16.20 10.41 -9.25
CA ILE A 126 17.46 10.25 -8.52
C ILE A 126 17.43 11.02 -7.20
N GLY A 127 16.91 12.24 -7.23
CA GLY A 127 16.95 13.17 -6.10
C GLY A 127 16.02 12.75 -4.97
N GLY A 128 14.79 12.33 -5.29
CA GLY A 128 13.79 11.86 -4.33
C GLY A 128 14.32 10.70 -3.48
N PRO A 129 14.68 9.55 -4.08
CA PRO A 129 15.20 8.41 -3.33
C PRO A 129 16.48 8.74 -2.55
N ALA A 130 17.38 9.57 -3.09
CA ALA A 130 18.58 10.00 -2.37
C ALA A 130 18.24 10.80 -1.10
N MET A 131 17.29 11.74 -1.19
CA MET A 131 16.82 12.51 -0.02
C MET A 131 16.10 11.62 0.98
N VAL A 132 15.18 10.76 0.52
CA VAL A 132 14.44 9.80 1.38
C VAL A 132 15.42 8.95 2.18
N ARG A 133 16.38 8.31 1.51
CA ARG A 133 17.38 7.46 2.18
C ARG A 133 18.25 8.25 3.15
N ALA A 134 18.62 9.49 2.81
CA ALA A 134 19.42 10.35 3.68
C ALA A 134 18.67 10.73 4.97
N ALA A 135 17.42 11.16 4.85
CA ALA A 135 16.57 11.48 5.99
C ALA A 135 16.27 10.24 6.84
N SER A 136 15.88 9.13 6.23
CA SER A 136 15.59 7.86 6.93
C SER A 136 16.80 7.30 7.67
N LYS A 137 18.00 7.40 7.08
CA LYS A 137 19.25 6.99 7.76
C LYS A 137 19.47 7.78 9.06
N ASN A 138 19.09 9.05 9.07
CA ASN A 138 19.30 9.95 10.20
C ASN A 138 18.01 10.21 10.98
N TYR A 139 17.12 9.21 11.08
CA TYR A 139 15.84 9.28 11.78
C TYR A 139 15.88 9.83 13.23
N PRO A 140 16.97 9.71 14.02
CA PRO A 140 17.00 10.33 15.35
C PRO A 140 16.92 11.87 15.30
N TYR A 141 17.25 12.46 14.14
CA TYR A 141 17.33 13.91 13.95
C TYR A 141 16.41 14.46 12.86
N VAL A 142 15.96 13.62 11.92
CA VAL A 142 15.18 14.02 10.77
C VAL A 142 13.89 13.20 10.68
N THR A 143 12.75 13.89 10.60
CA THR A 143 11.45 13.28 10.32
C THR A 143 11.25 13.17 8.82
N VAL A 144 11.18 11.94 8.29
CA VAL A 144 10.91 11.68 6.87
C VAL A 144 9.42 11.39 6.67
N VAL A 145 8.76 12.09 5.78
CA VAL A 145 7.31 11.98 5.55
C VAL A 145 7.08 11.68 4.08
N THR A 146 6.66 10.44 3.79
CA THR A 146 6.48 9.96 2.42
C THR A 146 5.05 9.70 1.98
N ASP A 147 4.11 9.72 2.92
CA ASP A 147 2.70 9.41 2.68
C ASP A 147 1.82 10.52 3.29
N PRO A 148 0.91 11.15 2.52
CA PRO A 148 -0.07 12.10 3.06
C PRO A 148 -0.92 11.57 4.21
N ALA A 149 -1.14 10.26 4.30
CA ALA A 149 -1.87 9.64 5.41
C ALA A 149 -1.19 9.88 6.77
N ASP A 150 0.12 10.18 6.79
CA ASP A 150 0.86 10.46 8.01
C ASP A 150 0.74 11.93 8.49
N TYR A 151 0.24 12.84 7.66
CA TYR A 151 0.20 14.28 7.97
C TYR A 151 -0.56 14.57 9.28
N GLY A 152 -1.75 13.99 9.43
CA GLY A 152 -2.60 14.22 10.60
C GLY A 152 -1.92 13.82 11.91
N ARG A 153 -1.41 12.58 11.98
CA ARG A 153 -0.75 12.07 13.19
C ARG A 153 0.51 12.85 13.56
N ILE A 154 1.28 13.32 12.58
CA ILE A 154 2.48 14.13 12.81
C ILE A 154 2.10 15.47 13.43
N ILE A 155 1.07 16.15 12.90
CA ILE A 155 0.61 17.42 13.45
C ILE A 155 0.06 17.25 14.86
N GLU A 156 -0.72 16.20 15.14
CA GLU A 156 -1.20 15.89 16.49
C GLU A 156 -0.04 15.69 17.48
N GLU A 157 0.98 14.93 17.08
CA GLU A 157 2.17 14.70 17.90
C GLU A 157 2.94 16.01 18.14
N MET A 158 3.15 16.82 17.10
CA MET A 158 3.80 18.13 17.22
C MET A 158 3.02 19.08 18.13
N LYS A 159 1.69 19.12 18.05
CA LYS A 159 0.83 19.91 18.95
C LYS A 159 1.03 19.51 20.41
N SER A 160 1.14 18.22 20.69
CA SER A 160 1.33 17.70 22.06
C SER A 160 2.74 17.94 22.63
N THR A 161 3.75 18.03 21.78
CA THR A 161 5.17 18.11 22.19
C THR A 161 5.79 19.51 22.02
N GLY A 162 5.03 20.50 21.54
CA GLY A 162 5.55 21.84 21.26
C GLY A 162 6.41 21.92 19.99
N GLY A 163 6.13 21.08 18.99
CA GLY A 163 6.76 21.11 17.68
C GLY A 163 7.83 20.04 17.45
N SER A 164 7.81 18.93 18.19
CA SER A 164 8.74 17.80 18.02
C SER A 164 8.01 16.55 17.51
N VAL A 165 8.77 15.60 16.97
CA VAL A 165 8.31 14.25 16.65
C VAL A 165 9.20 13.26 17.40
N SER A 166 8.60 12.22 17.97
CA SER A 166 9.33 11.24 18.77
C SER A 166 10.24 10.37 17.93
N GLU A 167 11.32 9.88 18.55
CA GLU A 167 12.24 8.93 17.92
C GLU A 167 11.52 7.66 17.47
N LYS A 168 10.52 7.21 18.25
CA LYS A 168 9.67 6.07 17.89
C LYS A 168 8.92 6.35 16.59
N THR A 169 8.23 7.48 16.47
CA THR A 169 7.52 7.86 15.24
C THR A 169 8.50 8.02 14.08
N ASN A 170 9.64 8.68 14.28
CA ASN A 170 10.65 8.83 13.25
C ASN A 170 11.20 7.49 12.76
N PHE A 171 11.43 6.52 13.65
CA PHE A 171 11.90 5.20 13.26
C PHE A 171 10.84 4.42 12.46
N GLU A 172 9.56 4.53 12.85
CA GLU A 172 8.45 3.96 12.08
C GLU A 172 8.35 4.55 10.67
N LEU A 173 8.45 5.89 10.57
CA LEU A 173 8.46 6.62 9.31
C LEU A 173 9.67 6.21 8.44
N ALA A 174 10.86 6.12 9.03
CA ALA A 174 12.08 5.71 8.33
C ALA A 174 11.98 4.28 7.78
N ARG A 175 11.39 3.36 8.54
CA ARG A 175 11.12 1.98 8.09
C ARG A 175 10.18 1.96 6.88
N ASN A 176 9.11 2.75 6.92
CA ASN A 176 8.16 2.85 5.82
C ASN A 176 8.82 3.47 4.58
N ALA A 177 9.61 4.53 4.77
CA ALA A 177 10.34 5.21 3.72
C ALA A 177 11.38 4.31 3.03
N PHE A 178 12.11 3.46 3.76
CA PHE A 178 12.99 2.46 3.13
C PHE A 178 12.22 1.39 2.36
N SER A 179 11.04 0.99 2.86
CA SER A 179 10.15 0.06 2.16
C SER A 179 9.65 0.65 0.84
N LEU A 180 9.32 1.95 0.83
CA LEU A 180 8.95 2.70 -0.38
C LEU A 180 10.09 2.72 -1.41
N THR A 181 11.32 3.05 -1.00
CA THR A 181 12.46 3.06 -1.95
C THR A 181 12.79 1.67 -2.48
N ALA A 182 12.64 0.62 -1.66
CA ALA A 182 12.85 -0.75 -2.11
C ALA A 182 11.82 -1.16 -3.19
N ARG A 183 10.56 -0.72 -3.04
CA ARG A 183 9.52 -0.92 -4.06
C ARG A 183 9.84 -0.15 -5.33
N TYR A 184 10.23 1.12 -5.19
CA TYR A 184 10.56 1.98 -6.31
C TYR A 184 11.67 1.38 -7.19
N ASP A 185 12.76 0.93 -6.56
CA ASP A 185 13.87 0.29 -7.27
C ASP A 185 13.47 -1.08 -7.86
N ALA A 186 12.59 -1.84 -7.19
CA ALA A 186 12.04 -3.08 -7.72
C ALA A 186 11.24 -2.86 -9.00
N ALA A 187 10.41 -1.80 -9.05
CA ALA A 187 9.64 -1.44 -10.24
C ALA A 187 10.55 -1.10 -11.44
N ILE A 188 11.59 -0.30 -11.21
CA ILE A 188 12.59 0.03 -12.23
C ILE A 188 13.30 -1.23 -12.71
N SER A 189 13.79 -2.06 -11.78
CA SER A 189 14.51 -3.29 -12.10
C SER A 189 13.65 -4.25 -12.93
N ASN A 190 12.40 -4.49 -12.51
CA ASN A 190 11.49 -5.40 -13.20
C ASN A 190 11.12 -4.88 -14.59
N TYR A 191 10.89 -3.57 -14.75
CA TYR A 191 10.61 -2.97 -16.06
C TYR A 191 11.80 -3.11 -17.01
N LEU A 192 13.02 -2.77 -16.58
CA LEU A 192 14.20 -2.86 -17.45
C LEU A 192 14.52 -4.31 -17.84
N GLN A 193 14.30 -5.27 -16.94
CA GLN A 193 14.40 -6.71 -17.26
C GLN A 193 13.31 -7.20 -18.23
N SER A 194 12.22 -6.43 -18.41
CA SER A 194 11.14 -6.76 -19.34
C SER A 194 11.36 -6.23 -20.77
N ILE A 195 12.50 -5.59 -21.03
CA ILE A 195 12.86 -5.08 -22.36
C ILE A 195 13.70 -6.15 -23.08
N ASP A 196 13.52 -6.29 -24.39
CA ASP A 196 14.25 -7.24 -25.25
C ASP A 196 14.06 -8.73 -24.89
N ILE A 197 12.82 -9.12 -24.55
CA ILE A 197 12.42 -10.49 -24.16
C ILE A 197 12.18 -11.39 -25.39
N GLU A 198 13.17 -11.59 -26.25
CA GLU A 198 13.03 -12.67 -27.24
C GLU A 198 13.06 -14.08 -26.59
N GLU A 199 13.47 -14.25 -25.31
CA GLU A 199 13.70 -15.59 -24.74
C GLU A 199 13.10 -16.00 -23.38
N SER A 200 12.43 -15.17 -22.55
CA SER A 200 11.71 -15.76 -21.41
C SER A 200 10.61 -14.91 -20.79
N ARG A 201 9.44 -15.53 -20.59
CA ARG A 201 8.37 -15.07 -19.67
C ARG A 201 8.83 -14.93 -18.20
N PHE A 202 10.13 -15.12 -17.92
CA PHE A 202 10.74 -15.18 -16.60
C PHE A 202 12.09 -14.42 -16.63
N PRO A 203 12.18 -13.22 -16.04
CA PRO A 203 13.40 -12.42 -16.09
C PRO A 203 14.54 -13.04 -15.26
N LEU A 204 15.78 -12.65 -15.55
CA LEU A 204 16.96 -13.09 -14.78
C LEU A 204 16.90 -12.68 -13.31
N THR A 205 16.23 -11.56 -13.01
CA THR A 205 15.96 -11.10 -11.65
C THR A 205 14.55 -10.55 -11.58
N TYR A 206 13.80 -11.02 -10.59
CA TYR A 206 12.43 -10.56 -10.31
C TYR A 206 12.32 -10.18 -8.83
N THR A 207 11.91 -8.94 -8.56
CA THR A 207 11.79 -8.42 -7.19
C THR A 207 10.33 -8.10 -6.88
N VAL A 208 9.79 -8.64 -5.79
CA VAL A 208 8.41 -8.41 -5.35
C VAL A 208 8.36 -7.94 -3.91
N GLN A 209 7.37 -7.10 -3.59
CA GLN A 209 7.09 -6.64 -2.25
C GLN A 209 5.58 -6.76 -1.98
N TYR A 210 5.23 -7.36 -0.84
CA TYR A 210 3.85 -7.50 -0.41
C TYR A 210 3.58 -6.66 0.86
N LYS A 211 2.35 -6.18 1.02
CA LYS A 211 1.89 -5.48 2.21
C LYS A 211 1.15 -6.46 3.11
N ARG A 212 1.46 -6.45 4.41
CA ARG A 212 0.74 -7.30 5.38
C ARG A 212 -0.70 -6.81 5.52
N SER A 213 -1.65 -7.68 5.24
CA SER A 213 -3.08 -7.42 5.35
C SER A 213 -3.63 -7.86 6.72
N GLN A 214 -3.16 -9.00 7.23
CA GLN A 214 -3.65 -9.56 8.49
C GLN A 214 -2.57 -10.39 9.21
N ILE A 215 -2.48 -10.27 10.54
CA ILE A 215 -1.77 -11.25 11.37
C ILE A 215 -2.74 -12.38 11.68
N MET A 216 -2.38 -13.62 11.37
CA MET A 216 -3.27 -14.75 11.59
C MET A 216 -3.22 -15.23 13.03
N ARG A 217 -4.33 -15.77 13.52
CA ARG A 217 -4.40 -16.39 14.84
C ARG A 217 -3.39 -17.55 14.97
N TYR A 218 -3.23 -18.31 13.91
CA TYR A 218 -2.24 -19.37 13.72
C TYR A 218 -2.14 -19.70 12.21
N GLY A 219 -1.18 -20.56 11.84
CA GLY A 219 -1.04 -21.09 10.47
C GLY A 219 -2.06 -22.16 10.15
N GLU A 220 -1.66 -23.22 9.47
CA GLU A 220 -2.54 -24.35 9.18
C GLU A 220 -3.00 -25.06 10.47
N ASN A 221 -2.11 -25.10 11.48
CA ASN A 221 -2.34 -25.68 12.79
C ASN A 221 -2.06 -24.68 13.93
N PRO A 222 -2.69 -24.84 15.12
CA PRO A 222 -2.61 -23.86 16.22
C PRO A 222 -1.21 -23.51 16.74
N HIS A 223 -0.23 -24.39 16.56
CA HIS A 223 1.15 -24.17 17.03
C HIS A 223 2.00 -23.36 16.03
N GLN A 224 1.51 -23.13 14.81
CA GLN A 224 2.21 -22.39 13.76
C GLN A 224 1.79 -20.92 13.80
N LYS A 225 2.74 -20.00 13.55
CA LYS A 225 2.45 -18.57 13.36
C LYS A 225 2.24 -18.30 11.87
N ALA A 226 1.34 -17.38 11.53
CA ALA A 226 1.13 -16.97 10.14
C ALA A 226 0.70 -15.49 10.03
N ALA A 227 0.84 -14.95 8.81
CA ALA A 227 0.33 -13.65 8.42
C ALA A 227 -0.03 -13.71 6.94
N PHE A 228 -1.05 -12.95 6.54
CA PHE A 228 -1.46 -12.80 5.15
C PHE A 228 -0.96 -11.48 4.60
N TYR A 229 -0.42 -11.56 3.40
CA TYR A 229 0.13 -10.44 2.67
C TYR A 229 -0.58 -10.34 1.32
N SER A 230 -0.85 -9.12 0.88
CA SER A 230 -1.39 -8.84 -0.43
C SER A 230 -0.38 -8.05 -1.26
N GLU A 231 -0.44 -8.23 -2.56
CA GLU A 231 0.16 -7.28 -3.49
C GLU A 231 -0.57 -5.94 -3.40
N LEU A 232 0.09 -4.87 -3.84
CA LEU A 232 -0.44 -3.50 -3.69
C LEU A 232 -1.28 -3.06 -4.90
N SER A 233 -1.20 -3.77 -6.01
CA SER A 233 -1.86 -3.42 -7.27
C SER A 233 -2.25 -4.70 -8.01
N VAL A 234 -3.43 -5.24 -7.68
CA VAL A 234 -3.99 -6.44 -8.30
C VAL A 234 -5.39 -6.09 -8.80
N ASP A 235 -5.58 -6.15 -10.11
CA ASP A 235 -6.86 -5.90 -10.77
C ASP A 235 -7.61 -7.20 -11.14
N GLN A 236 -7.15 -8.34 -10.61
CA GLN A 236 -7.75 -9.65 -10.86
C GLN A 236 -8.54 -10.16 -9.64
N PRO A 237 -9.55 -11.01 -9.85
CA PRO A 237 -10.21 -11.72 -8.76
C PRO A 237 -9.19 -12.51 -7.95
N SER A 238 -9.07 -12.20 -6.66
CA SER A 238 -8.19 -12.89 -5.73
C SER A 238 -8.75 -12.77 -4.33
N ILE A 239 -8.46 -13.74 -3.46
CA ILE A 239 -8.76 -13.59 -2.02
C ILE A 239 -8.01 -12.41 -1.41
N SER A 240 -6.85 -12.04 -1.98
CA SER A 240 -6.08 -10.87 -1.54
C SER A 240 -6.77 -9.54 -1.84
N THR A 241 -7.67 -9.49 -2.82
CA THR A 241 -8.47 -8.32 -3.20
C THR A 241 -9.92 -8.41 -2.70
N ALA A 242 -10.28 -9.49 -1.99
CA ALA A 242 -11.63 -9.69 -1.50
C ALA A 242 -11.99 -8.71 -0.38
N GLN A 243 -13.18 -8.12 -0.48
CA GLN A 243 -13.80 -7.37 0.59
C GLN A 243 -14.57 -8.32 1.51
N GLN A 244 -14.18 -8.37 2.79
CA GLN A 244 -14.97 -9.08 3.80
C GLN A 244 -16.17 -8.22 4.23
N LEU A 245 -17.38 -8.62 3.85
CA LEU A 245 -18.62 -7.90 4.15
C LEU A 245 -19.19 -8.25 5.54
N TRP A 246 -18.91 -9.45 6.03
CA TRP A 246 -19.43 -9.94 7.31
C TRP A 246 -18.56 -11.05 7.92
N GLY A 247 -18.76 -11.32 9.20
CA GLY A 247 -18.23 -12.48 9.89
C GLY A 247 -16.97 -12.24 10.71
N LYS A 248 -16.41 -13.33 11.22
CA LYS A 248 -15.13 -13.34 11.96
C LYS A 248 -13.96 -13.15 11.02
N GLU A 249 -12.80 -12.77 11.54
CA GLU A 249 -11.55 -12.82 10.79
C GLU A 249 -11.33 -14.19 10.11
N LEU A 250 -10.77 -14.15 8.89
CA LEU A 250 -10.38 -15.36 8.16
C LEU A 250 -9.22 -16.06 8.87
N SER A 251 -9.28 -17.39 8.93
CA SER A 251 -8.14 -18.21 9.31
C SER A 251 -7.24 -18.52 8.11
N TYR A 252 -6.05 -19.05 8.35
CA TYR A 252 -5.15 -19.53 7.30
C TYR A 252 -5.84 -20.50 6.34
N ASN A 253 -6.52 -21.52 6.88
CA ASN A 253 -7.24 -22.51 6.09
C ASN A 253 -8.44 -21.92 5.35
N ASN A 254 -9.10 -20.90 5.94
CA ASN A 254 -10.18 -20.21 5.23
C ASN A 254 -9.67 -19.50 3.98
N ILE A 255 -8.48 -18.88 4.02
CA ILE A 255 -7.89 -18.23 2.85
C ILE A 255 -7.54 -19.27 1.80
N MET A 256 -6.82 -20.34 2.17
CA MET A 256 -6.43 -21.40 1.25
C MET A 256 -7.62 -22.06 0.55
N ASP A 257 -8.67 -22.40 1.31
CA ASP A 257 -9.86 -23.04 0.76
C ASP A 257 -10.74 -22.06 -0.04
N ALA A 258 -10.76 -20.78 0.32
CA ALA A 258 -11.46 -19.74 -0.44
C ALA A 258 -10.76 -19.44 -1.77
N ASP A 259 -9.43 -19.48 -1.79
CA ASP A 259 -8.61 -19.28 -3.00
C ASP A 259 -8.84 -20.43 -3.98
N ALA A 260 -8.80 -21.67 -3.49
CA ALA A 260 -9.17 -22.85 -4.29
C ALA A 260 -10.64 -22.81 -4.77
N ALA A 261 -11.55 -22.24 -3.98
CA ALA A 261 -12.95 -22.07 -4.38
C ALA A 261 -13.11 -21.03 -5.49
N LEU A 262 -12.34 -19.94 -5.40
CA LEU A 262 -12.33 -18.90 -6.39
C LEU A 262 -11.74 -19.44 -7.70
N ASP A 263 -10.54 -20.01 -7.68
CA ASP A 263 -9.89 -20.57 -8.88
C ASP A 263 -10.80 -21.54 -9.63
N LEU A 264 -11.43 -22.47 -8.91
CA LEU A 264 -12.32 -23.45 -9.52
C LEU A 264 -13.61 -22.82 -10.07
N ILE A 265 -14.19 -21.83 -9.38
CA ILE A 265 -15.45 -21.24 -9.83
C ILE A 265 -15.28 -20.34 -11.05
N MET A 266 -14.08 -19.78 -11.27
CA MET A 266 -13.75 -18.98 -12.46
C MET A 266 -13.72 -19.82 -13.75
N GLU A 267 -13.63 -21.16 -13.66
CA GLU A 267 -13.66 -22.04 -14.84
C GLU A 267 -15.06 -22.21 -15.46
N PHE A 268 -16.13 -21.78 -14.77
CA PHE A 268 -17.50 -22.00 -15.20
C PHE A 268 -18.16 -20.75 -15.79
N GLU A 269 -18.69 -20.87 -17.00
CA GLU A 269 -19.45 -19.78 -17.64
C GLU A 269 -20.90 -19.68 -17.15
N LYS A 270 -21.56 -20.81 -16.88
CA LYS A 270 -22.97 -20.86 -16.41
C LYS A 270 -23.06 -20.63 -14.90
N PRO A 271 -24.23 -20.23 -14.36
CA PRO A 271 -24.44 -20.17 -12.91
C PRO A 271 -23.95 -21.45 -12.23
N ALA A 272 -22.92 -21.33 -11.39
CA ALA A 272 -22.21 -22.44 -10.81
C ALA A 272 -21.99 -22.25 -9.31
N CYS A 273 -21.83 -23.39 -8.63
CA CYS A 273 -21.45 -23.47 -7.24
C CYS A 273 -20.40 -24.56 -7.06
N VAL A 274 -19.36 -24.24 -6.30
CA VAL A 274 -18.39 -25.22 -5.79
C VAL A 274 -18.40 -25.17 -4.26
N ILE A 275 -18.22 -26.33 -3.63
CA ILE A 275 -18.12 -26.46 -2.18
C ILE A 275 -16.84 -27.21 -1.86
N LEU A 276 -15.92 -26.54 -1.16
CA LEU A 276 -14.65 -27.11 -0.74
C LEU A 276 -14.58 -27.37 0.75
N LYS A 277 -13.70 -28.31 1.12
CA LYS A 277 -13.27 -28.54 2.48
C LYS A 277 -11.85 -29.08 2.48
N HIS A 278 -10.93 -28.41 3.17
CA HIS A 278 -9.51 -28.79 3.20
C HIS A 278 -8.93 -28.94 1.78
N SER A 279 -9.22 -27.95 0.94
CA SER A 279 -8.79 -27.82 -0.46
C SER A 279 -9.26 -28.93 -1.39
N ASN A 280 -10.23 -29.74 -0.96
CA ASN A 280 -10.86 -30.78 -1.76
C ASN A 280 -12.31 -30.40 -2.10
N PRO A 281 -12.73 -30.51 -3.37
CA PRO A 281 -14.12 -30.30 -3.74
C PRO A 281 -14.98 -31.44 -3.19
N CYS A 282 -15.93 -31.11 -2.33
CA CYS A 282 -16.98 -32.04 -1.87
C CYS A 282 -18.26 -31.94 -2.72
N GLY A 283 -18.37 -30.90 -3.54
CA GLY A 283 -19.43 -30.77 -4.54
C GLY A 283 -19.14 -29.66 -5.53
N ALA A 284 -19.52 -29.86 -6.79
CA ALA A 284 -19.48 -28.85 -7.83
C ALA A 284 -20.64 -29.07 -8.79
N ALA A 285 -21.36 -28.00 -9.14
CA ALA A 285 -22.46 -28.10 -10.08
C ALA A 285 -22.73 -26.76 -10.79
N GLN A 286 -23.30 -26.86 -11.98
CA GLN A 286 -23.85 -25.74 -12.74
C GLN A 286 -25.37 -25.91 -12.93
N SER A 287 -26.07 -24.81 -13.19
CA SER A 287 -27.48 -24.74 -13.57
C SER A 287 -27.65 -23.82 -14.78
N GLU A 288 -28.69 -24.06 -15.59
CA GLU A 288 -29.11 -23.14 -16.65
C GLU A 288 -29.94 -21.98 -16.08
N ASP A 289 -30.65 -22.21 -14.96
CA ASP A 289 -31.78 -21.38 -14.53
C ASP A 289 -31.46 -20.48 -13.34
N SER A 290 -30.79 -21.02 -12.30
CA SER A 290 -30.57 -20.26 -11.07
C SER A 290 -29.37 -20.73 -10.24
N LEU A 291 -28.77 -19.78 -9.51
CA LEU A 291 -27.65 -20.04 -8.61
C LEU A 291 -28.07 -20.93 -7.42
N SER A 292 -29.30 -20.79 -6.92
CA SER A 292 -29.85 -21.64 -5.84
C SER A 292 -29.93 -23.11 -6.26
N GLU A 293 -30.27 -23.39 -7.53
CA GLU A 293 -30.28 -24.77 -8.04
C GLU A 293 -28.85 -25.33 -8.17
N ALA A 294 -27.90 -24.52 -8.69
CA ALA A 294 -26.50 -24.92 -8.74
C ALA A 294 -25.96 -25.26 -7.34
N TYR A 295 -26.26 -24.43 -6.33
CA TYR A 295 -25.90 -24.71 -4.94
C TYR A 295 -26.52 -26.03 -4.43
N LYS A 296 -27.82 -26.23 -4.63
CA LYS A 296 -28.52 -27.45 -4.17
C LYS A 296 -27.93 -28.71 -4.82
N LYS A 297 -27.62 -28.66 -6.11
CA LYS A 297 -26.95 -29.76 -6.82
C LYS A 297 -25.55 -30.03 -6.28
N ALA A 298 -24.74 -28.99 -6.07
CA ALA A 298 -23.39 -29.13 -5.51
C ALA A 298 -23.45 -29.71 -4.09
N PHE A 299 -24.35 -29.23 -3.24
CA PHE A 299 -24.54 -29.73 -1.88
C PHE A 299 -24.99 -31.19 -1.84
N ALA A 300 -25.82 -31.63 -2.80
CA ALA A 300 -26.31 -33.01 -2.88
C ALA A 300 -25.24 -34.05 -3.21
N VAL A 301 -24.04 -33.65 -3.68
CA VAL A 301 -22.94 -34.56 -3.99
C VAL A 301 -22.41 -35.25 -2.72
N ASP A 302 -22.05 -34.47 -1.71
CA ASP A 302 -21.67 -34.96 -0.39
C ASP A 302 -22.10 -33.97 0.73
N PRO A 303 -23.35 -34.08 1.21
CA PRO A 303 -23.87 -33.23 2.28
C PRO A 303 -23.09 -33.33 3.59
N THR A 304 -22.45 -34.48 3.86
CA THR A 304 -21.72 -34.73 5.10
C THR A 304 -20.41 -33.94 5.09
N SER A 305 -19.68 -34.01 3.98
CA SER A 305 -18.45 -33.24 3.82
C SER A 305 -18.73 -31.74 3.67
N ALA A 306 -19.82 -31.34 3.00
CA ALA A 306 -20.18 -29.94 2.82
C ALA A 306 -20.44 -29.17 4.14
N PHE A 307 -20.75 -29.87 5.23
CA PHE A 307 -20.90 -29.23 6.55
C PHE A 307 -19.58 -28.60 7.02
N GLY A 308 -19.60 -27.29 7.23
CA GLY A 308 -18.43 -26.47 7.55
C GLY A 308 -17.53 -26.17 6.36
N GLY A 309 -18.02 -26.38 5.14
CA GLY A 309 -17.29 -26.10 3.91
C GLY A 309 -17.22 -24.60 3.56
N ILE A 310 -16.51 -24.34 2.47
CA ILE A 310 -16.41 -23.05 1.80
C ILE A 310 -17.17 -23.11 0.49
N VAL A 311 -18.06 -22.15 0.27
CA VAL A 311 -18.92 -22.07 -0.91
C VAL A 311 -18.38 -21.00 -1.85
N GLY A 312 -18.05 -21.38 -3.09
CA GLY A 312 -17.68 -20.46 -4.18
C GLY A 312 -18.80 -20.36 -5.22
N LEU A 313 -19.15 -19.14 -5.64
CA LEU A 313 -20.25 -18.83 -6.55
C LEU A 313 -19.77 -17.82 -7.62
N ASN A 314 -20.04 -18.06 -8.91
CA ASN A 314 -19.64 -17.15 -10.00
C ASN A 314 -20.71 -16.09 -10.34
N ARG A 315 -21.76 -15.95 -9.53
CA ARG A 315 -22.84 -14.97 -9.73
C ARG A 315 -23.22 -14.29 -8.41
N PRO A 316 -23.81 -13.09 -8.46
CA PRO A 316 -24.32 -12.42 -7.27
C PRO A 316 -25.28 -13.31 -6.47
N VAL A 317 -25.11 -13.33 -5.15
CA VAL A 317 -25.95 -14.14 -4.26
C VAL A 317 -27.30 -13.46 -4.06
N ASP A 318 -28.36 -14.13 -4.52
CA ASP A 318 -29.76 -13.72 -4.30
C ASP A 318 -30.35 -14.31 -3.01
N ALA A 319 -31.55 -13.86 -2.64
CA ALA A 319 -32.26 -14.35 -1.45
C ALA A 319 -32.47 -15.87 -1.47
N SER A 320 -32.82 -16.45 -2.62
CA SER A 320 -33.13 -17.88 -2.75
C SER A 320 -31.89 -18.77 -2.57
N THR A 321 -30.72 -18.26 -2.96
CA THR A 321 -29.42 -18.91 -2.79
C THR A 321 -28.96 -18.74 -1.34
N ALA A 322 -29.14 -17.55 -0.78
CA ALA A 322 -28.83 -17.25 0.61
C ALA A 322 -29.65 -18.08 1.61
N GLU A 323 -30.93 -18.32 1.35
CA GLU A 323 -31.76 -19.21 2.17
C GLU A 323 -31.21 -20.64 2.16
N ALA A 324 -30.89 -21.17 0.98
CA ALA A 324 -30.35 -22.53 0.85
C ALA A 324 -29.01 -22.70 1.59
N ILE A 325 -28.10 -21.72 1.47
CA ILE A 325 -26.84 -21.68 2.24
C ILE A 325 -27.12 -21.45 3.75
N GLY A 326 -28.16 -20.69 4.05
CA GLY A 326 -28.64 -20.34 5.39
C GLY A 326 -29.05 -21.54 6.24
N ASP A 327 -29.34 -22.69 5.64
CA ASP A 327 -29.72 -23.90 6.37
C ASP A 327 -28.53 -24.79 6.77
N VAL A 328 -27.36 -24.59 6.18
CA VAL A 328 -26.17 -25.43 6.38
C VAL A 328 -25.08 -24.70 7.13
N PHE A 329 -24.36 -25.34 8.06
CA PHE A 329 -23.17 -24.69 8.64
C PHE A 329 -22.11 -24.46 7.55
N THR A 330 -21.78 -23.20 7.29
CA THR A 330 -20.82 -22.78 6.25
C THR A 330 -19.82 -21.81 6.88
N GLU A 331 -18.53 -22.04 6.64
CA GLU A 331 -17.45 -21.20 7.19
C GLU A 331 -17.28 -19.91 6.38
N VAL A 332 -17.26 -20.03 5.05
CA VAL A 332 -17.01 -18.92 4.10
C VAL A 332 -17.92 -19.06 2.88
N VAL A 333 -18.43 -17.92 2.40
CA VAL A 333 -19.07 -17.78 1.09
C VAL A 333 -18.26 -16.76 0.28
N VAL A 334 -17.89 -17.12 -0.94
CA VAL A 334 -17.14 -16.28 -1.90
C VAL A 334 -18.02 -16.07 -3.13
N ALA A 335 -18.25 -14.81 -3.50
CA ALA A 335 -19.09 -14.45 -4.65
C ALA A 335 -18.70 -13.06 -5.20
N PRO A 336 -19.06 -12.74 -6.46
CA PRO A 336 -18.79 -11.41 -7.02
C PRO A 336 -19.66 -10.31 -6.41
N ASP A 337 -20.87 -10.62 -5.93
CA ASP A 337 -21.69 -9.67 -5.19
C ASP A 337 -22.77 -10.35 -4.33
N TYR A 338 -23.49 -9.56 -3.54
CA TYR A 338 -24.61 -10.01 -2.70
C TYR A 338 -25.76 -9.02 -2.81
N THR A 339 -26.97 -9.52 -3.03
CA THR A 339 -28.19 -8.71 -2.85
C THR A 339 -28.37 -8.31 -1.39
N ARG A 340 -29.11 -7.24 -1.14
CA ARG A 340 -29.39 -6.78 0.24
C ARG A 340 -30.13 -7.86 1.03
N GLU A 341 -31.09 -8.52 0.40
CA GLU A 341 -31.87 -9.60 0.99
C GLU A 341 -30.97 -10.80 1.33
N ALA A 342 -30.03 -11.17 0.46
CA ALA A 342 -29.06 -12.22 0.74
C ALA A 342 -28.18 -11.89 1.96
N LEU A 343 -27.72 -10.64 2.09
CA LEU A 343 -26.99 -10.18 3.27
C LEU A 343 -27.86 -10.26 4.53
N ASP A 344 -29.11 -9.80 4.49
CA ASP A 344 -30.05 -9.85 5.61
C ASP A 344 -30.34 -11.29 6.09
N ILE A 345 -30.24 -12.27 5.18
CA ILE A 345 -30.38 -13.69 5.50
C ILE A 345 -29.08 -14.26 6.09
N LEU A 346 -27.96 -14.12 5.38
CA LEU A 346 -26.70 -14.76 5.75
C LEU A 346 -26.07 -14.16 7.01
N THR A 347 -26.26 -12.85 7.24
CA THR A 347 -25.70 -12.16 8.42
C THR A 347 -26.36 -12.57 9.74
N ARG A 348 -27.52 -13.27 9.70
CA ARG A 348 -28.12 -13.92 10.88
C ARG A 348 -27.17 -14.94 11.51
N LYS A 349 -26.28 -15.53 10.70
CA LYS A 349 -25.17 -16.37 11.17
C LYS A 349 -23.99 -15.49 11.55
N LYS A 350 -23.72 -15.39 12.86
CA LYS A 350 -22.64 -14.51 13.39
C LYS A 350 -21.22 -14.88 12.93
N ASN A 351 -21.00 -16.11 12.47
CA ASN A 351 -19.65 -16.64 12.24
C ASN A 351 -19.28 -16.84 10.76
N VAL A 352 -20.27 -16.82 9.84
CA VAL A 352 -20.00 -17.02 8.41
C VAL A 352 -19.22 -15.82 7.88
N ARG A 353 -18.15 -16.04 7.11
CA ARG A 353 -17.47 -14.97 6.39
C ARG A 353 -18.09 -14.82 5.01
N LEU A 354 -18.49 -13.60 4.69
CA LEU A 354 -19.00 -13.25 3.36
C LEU A 354 -17.92 -12.45 2.65
N LEU A 355 -17.34 -13.03 1.61
CA LEU A 355 -16.30 -12.41 0.80
C LEU A 355 -16.90 -11.98 -0.54
N LYS A 356 -16.71 -10.70 -0.86
CA LYS A 356 -16.98 -10.12 -2.16
C LYS A 356 -15.67 -9.98 -2.92
N VAL A 357 -15.55 -10.63 -4.06
CA VAL A 357 -14.39 -10.50 -4.96
C VAL A 357 -14.76 -9.63 -6.18
N PRO A 358 -13.78 -9.00 -6.88
CA PRO A 358 -14.00 -8.41 -8.19
C PRO A 358 -14.66 -9.39 -9.17
N GLU A 359 -15.30 -8.89 -10.25
CA GLU A 359 -16.06 -9.73 -11.19
C GLU A 359 -15.27 -10.93 -11.71
N ILE A 360 -15.90 -12.10 -11.62
CA ILE A 360 -15.41 -13.44 -11.96
C ILE A 360 -15.76 -13.79 -13.40
#